data_AF-A0A2N8ZEE2-F1
#
_entry.id   AF-A0A2N8ZEE2-F1
#
_cell.length_a   1.000
_cell.length_b   1.000
_cell.length_c   1.000
_cell.angle_alpha   90.00
_cell.angle_beta   90.00
_cell.angle_gamma   90.00
#
_symmetry.space_group_name_H-M   'P 1'
#
loop_
_entity.id
_entity.type
_entity.pdbx_description
1 polymer ?
#
loop_
_entity_poly.entity_id
_entity_poly.type
_entity_poly.pdbx_seq_one_letter_code
_entity_poly.pdbx_strand_id
1 'polypeptide(L)'
;MGMTVNTNVSAMTAQRHLNNASNDLTTSMERLSSGSKINSAKDDAAGLQISNRLNVQSRGLDVAVRNANDGISIAQTAEGAMNETTNILQRMRDLSLQSSNGSNSKSERVAIQEEVTALNDELNRIAETTSFGGNKLLNGTYGTASFQIGADNGEAVMLTLKDMRSDNGQMGGSSYQAANAKDKDWTVEAGKNQLDVKLTDNAGVEQTFSITAKEGDDVEELATYINGQTDMVKASVTEEGKLQVFAGNNKVAGDVEFSGSLTSDLGLAKSGNVTVDSIDVTSVERLSGKKCKF
;
A
#
# COMPACT_ATOMS: atom_id res chain seq x y z
N MET A 1 -67.64 -60.98 -20.83
CA MET A 1 -66.78 -60.28 -21.81
C MET A 1 -67.43 -60.42 -23.18
N GLY A 2 -68.22 -59.43 -23.59
CA GLY A 2 -68.94 -59.47 -24.87
C GLY A 2 -68.00 -59.10 -26.01
N MET A 3 -67.83 -60.00 -26.98
CA MET A 3 -67.18 -59.70 -28.25
C MET A 3 -68.07 -58.74 -29.05
N THR A 4 -67.66 -57.47 -29.12
CA THR A 4 -68.32 -56.45 -29.95
C THR A 4 -67.50 -56.25 -31.23
N VAL A 5 -68.14 -56.35 -32.39
CA VAL A 5 -67.46 -56.33 -33.71
C VAL A 5 -67.12 -54.90 -34.16
N ASN A 6 -67.86 -53.89 -33.67
CA ASN A 6 -67.65 -52.49 -34.05
C ASN A 6 -66.49 -51.80 -33.30
N THR A 7 -66.09 -52.32 -32.14
CA THR A 7 -65.00 -51.76 -31.33
C THR A 7 -63.99 -52.85 -31.00
N ASN A 8 -62.92 -52.92 -31.78
CA ASN A 8 -61.84 -53.89 -31.56
C ASN A 8 -60.90 -53.39 -30.45
N VAL A 9 -61.16 -53.83 -29.22
CA VAL A 9 -60.40 -53.42 -28.03
C VAL A 9 -58.94 -53.89 -28.06
N SER A 10 -58.64 -55.06 -28.66
CA SER A 10 -57.26 -55.54 -28.77
C SER A 10 -56.44 -54.70 -29.75
N ALA A 11 -57.02 -54.31 -30.89
CA ALA A 11 -56.38 -53.40 -31.85
C ALA A 11 -56.18 -51.99 -31.27
N MET A 12 -57.17 -51.43 -30.56
CA MET A 12 -57.02 -50.13 -29.89
C MET A 12 -55.93 -50.15 -28.80
N THR A 13 -55.80 -51.27 -28.07
CA THR A 13 -54.77 -51.44 -27.05
C THR A 13 -53.37 -51.54 -27.68
N ALA A 14 -53.23 -52.33 -28.76
CA ALA A 14 -51.99 -52.41 -29.54
C ALA A 14 -51.58 -51.05 -30.12
N GLN A 15 -52.53 -50.28 -30.64
CA GLN A 15 -52.28 -48.93 -31.17
C GLN A 15 -51.81 -47.95 -30.06
N ARG A 16 -52.40 -48.00 -28.85
CA ARG A 16 -51.94 -47.19 -27.71
C ARG A 16 -50.49 -47.54 -27.31
N HIS A 17 -50.14 -48.82 -27.25
CA HIS A 17 -48.77 -49.25 -26.94
C HIS A 17 -47.77 -48.84 -28.03
N LEU A 18 -48.14 -48.92 -29.31
CA LEU A 18 -47.31 -48.43 -30.41
C LEU A 18 -47.06 -46.91 -30.34
N ASN A 19 -48.08 -46.13 -30.00
CA ASN A 19 -47.93 -44.69 -29.81
C ASN A 19 -46.99 -44.38 -28.64
N ASN A 20 -47.10 -45.10 -27.52
CA ASN A 20 -46.17 -44.95 -26.40
C ASN A 20 -44.73 -45.30 -26.80
N ALA A 21 -44.51 -46.43 -27.48
CA ALA A 21 -43.18 -46.82 -27.96
C ALA A 21 -42.58 -45.81 -28.96
N SER A 22 -43.41 -45.21 -29.82
CA SER A 22 -42.98 -44.17 -30.77
C SER A 22 -42.58 -42.87 -30.04
N ASN A 23 -43.29 -42.50 -28.98
CA ASN A 23 -42.96 -41.35 -28.13
C ASN A 23 -41.66 -41.57 -27.35
N ASP A 24 -41.45 -42.79 -26.82
CA ASP A 24 -40.22 -43.16 -26.11
C ASP A 24 -39.00 -43.16 -27.05
N LEU A 25 -39.16 -43.66 -28.28
CA LEU A 25 -38.13 -43.60 -29.31
C LEU A 25 -37.79 -42.14 -29.68
N THR A 26 -38.80 -41.30 -29.87
CA THR A 26 -38.61 -39.87 -30.17
C THR A 26 -37.81 -39.17 -29.07
N THR A 27 -38.15 -39.45 -27.79
CA THR A 27 -37.42 -38.91 -26.64
C THR A 27 -35.99 -39.43 -26.57
N SER A 28 -35.77 -40.72 -26.89
CA SER A 28 -34.43 -41.30 -26.94
C SER A 28 -33.57 -40.70 -28.05
N MET A 29 -34.16 -40.43 -29.22
CA MET A 29 -33.50 -39.73 -30.32
C MET A 29 -33.18 -38.27 -29.97
N GLU A 30 -34.08 -37.57 -29.27
CA GLU A 30 -33.87 -36.20 -28.76
C GLU A 30 -32.64 -36.17 -27.84
N ARG A 31 -32.59 -37.07 -26.84
CA ARG A 31 -31.44 -37.21 -25.92
C ARG A 31 -30.15 -37.62 -26.60
N LEU A 32 -30.21 -38.50 -27.59
CA LEU A 32 -29.03 -38.91 -28.36
C LEU A 32 -28.48 -37.74 -29.17
N SER A 33 -29.36 -36.96 -29.80
CA SER A 33 -28.97 -35.82 -30.64
C SER A 33 -28.37 -34.67 -29.83
N SER A 34 -28.90 -34.40 -28.63
CA SER A 34 -28.39 -33.35 -27.75
C SER A 34 -27.23 -33.80 -26.85
N GLY A 35 -27.01 -35.11 -26.73
CA GLY A 35 -26.10 -35.70 -25.74
C GLY A 35 -26.51 -35.46 -24.28
N SER A 36 -27.70 -34.90 -24.04
CA SER A 36 -28.17 -34.48 -22.73
C SER A 36 -29.37 -35.31 -22.29
N LYS A 37 -29.34 -35.83 -21.07
CA LYS A 37 -30.44 -36.62 -20.50
C LYS A 37 -31.70 -35.77 -20.24
N ILE A 38 -31.55 -34.49 -19.92
CA ILE A 38 -32.63 -33.56 -19.60
C ILE A 38 -32.63 -32.49 -20.69
N ASN A 39 -33.64 -32.48 -21.57
CA ASN A 39 -33.76 -31.48 -22.65
C ASN A 39 -34.86 -30.46 -22.37
N SER A 40 -35.88 -30.84 -21.59
CA SER A 40 -37.01 -29.97 -21.25
C SER A 40 -37.50 -30.21 -19.82
N ALA A 41 -38.26 -29.25 -19.28
CA ALA A 41 -38.87 -29.35 -17.95
C ALA A 41 -39.83 -30.54 -17.81
N LYS A 42 -40.32 -31.10 -18.93
CA LYS A 42 -41.12 -32.34 -18.96
C LYS A 42 -40.34 -33.57 -18.49
N ASP A 43 -39.01 -33.58 -18.67
CA ASP A 43 -38.16 -34.74 -18.40
C ASP A 43 -37.78 -34.83 -16.92
N ASP A 44 -37.38 -33.69 -16.33
CA ASP A 44 -37.06 -33.53 -14.91
C ASP A 44 -36.97 -32.03 -14.57
N ALA A 45 -38.02 -31.47 -13.96
CA ALA A 45 -38.05 -30.06 -13.60
C ALA A 45 -37.01 -29.70 -12.52
N ALA A 46 -36.77 -30.58 -11.54
CA ALA A 46 -35.82 -30.34 -10.46
C ALA A 46 -34.37 -30.47 -10.98
N GLY A 47 -34.10 -31.48 -11.81
CA GLY A 47 -32.81 -31.67 -12.48
C GLY A 47 -32.48 -30.50 -13.41
N LEU A 48 -33.46 -30.01 -14.19
CA LEU A 48 -33.27 -28.82 -15.04
C LEU A 48 -32.98 -27.56 -14.21
N GLN A 49 -33.66 -27.35 -13.08
CA GLN A 49 -33.40 -26.22 -12.20
C GLN A 49 -31.98 -26.24 -11.62
N ILE A 50 -31.54 -27.42 -11.14
CA ILE A 50 -30.18 -27.58 -10.60
C ILE A 50 -29.15 -27.38 -11.71
N SER A 51 -29.38 -27.96 -12.90
CA SER A 51 -28.49 -27.80 -14.05
C SER A 51 -28.36 -26.34 -14.49
N ASN A 52 -29.47 -25.60 -14.56
CA ASN A 52 -29.46 -24.17 -14.88
C ASN A 52 -28.68 -23.35 -13.84
N ARG A 53 -28.88 -23.63 -12.55
CA ARG A 53 -28.12 -22.97 -11.47
C ARG A 53 -26.61 -23.23 -11.60
N LEU A 54 -26.22 -24.48 -11.84
CA LEU A 54 -24.81 -24.84 -12.04
C LEU A 54 -24.24 -24.23 -13.32
N ASN A 55 -25.04 -24.09 -14.39
CA ASN A 55 -24.61 -23.45 -15.63
C ASN A 55 -24.35 -21.94 -15.42
N VAL A 56 -25.26 -21.24 -14.72
CA VAL A 56 -25.07 -19.84 -14.35
C VAL A 56 -23.83 -19.68 -13.47
N GLN A 57 -23.66 -20.55 -12.47
CA GLN A 57 -22.48 -20.53 -11.60
C GLN A 57 -21.19 -20.75 -12.39
N SER A 58 -21.15 -21.73 -13.29
CA SER A 58 -19.98 -21.99 -14.16
C SER A 58 -19.64 -20.78 -15.02
N ARG A 59 -20.63 -20.15 -15.66
CA ARG A 59 -20.42 -18.94 -16.46
C ARG A 59 -19.95 -17.76 -15.61
N GLY A 60 -20.46 -17.66 -14.38
CA GLY A 60 -19.99 -16.68 -13.40
C GLY A 60 -18.51 -16.88 -13.06
N LEU A 61 -18.10 -18.12 -12.80
CA LEU A 61 -16.70 -18.48 -12.56
C LEU A 61 -15.80 -18.18 -13.76
N ASP A 62 -16.25 -18.41 -15.00
CA ASP A 62 -15.46 -18.08 -16.21
C ASP A 62 -15.19 -16.58 -16.36
N VAL A 63 -16.14 -15.74 -15.93
CA VAL A 63 -15.94 -14.27 -15.89
C VAL A 63 -15.03 -13.90 -14.72
N ALA A 64 -15.24 -14.51 -13.55
CA ALA A 64 -14.40 -14.29 -12.38
C ALA A 64 -12.92 -14.61 -12.63
N VAL A 65 -12.61 -15.70 -13.35
CA VAL A 65 -11.23 -16.04 -13.76
C VAL A 65 -10.63 -14.94 -14.63
N ARG A 66 -11.40 -14.38 -15.56
CA ARG A 66 -10.94 -13.25 -16.38
C ARG A 66 -10.67 -12.00 -15.53
N ASN A 67 -11.60 -11.64 -14.66
CA ASN A 67 -11.43 -10.51 -13.73
C ASN A 67 -10.21 -10.70 -12.81
N ALA A 68 -9.96 -11.94 -12.34
CA ALA A 68 -8.80 -12.26 -11.54
C ALA A 68 -7.49 -12.05 -12.32
N ASN A 69 -7.44 -12.47 -13.59
CA ASN A 69 -6.28 -12.25 -14.45
C ASN A 69 -6.05 -10.76 -14.75
N ASP A 70 -7.11 -9.96 -14.88
CA ASP A 70 -6.99 -8.50 -15.00
C ASP A 70 -6.41 -7.89 -13.71
N GLY A 71 -6.89 -8.33 -12.54
CA GLY A 71 -6.34 -7.94 -11.25
C GLY A 71 -4.86 -8.30 -11.09
N ILE A 72 -4.45 -9.49 -11.53
CA ILE A 72 -3.03 -9.91 -11.57
C ILE A 72 -2.22 -8.99 -12.47
N SER A 73 -2.72 -8.68 -13.67
CA SER A 73 -2.01 -7.83 -14.62
C SER A 73 -1.81 -6.39 -14.10
N ILE A 74 -2.82 -5.86 -13.40
CA ILE A 74 -2.74 -4.56 -12.72
C ILE A 74 -1.69 -4.61 -11.61
N ALA A 75 -1.73 -5.64 -10.77
CA ALA A 75 -0.78 -5.81 -9.67
C ALA A 75 0.66 -5.93 -10.18
N GLN A 76 0.91 -6.70 -11.24
CA GLN A 76 2.23 -6.86 -11.85
C GLN A 76 2.74 -5.55 -12.49
N THR A 77 1.85 -4.79 -13.14
CA THR A 77 2.22 -3.49 -13.71
C THR A 77 2.60 -2.51 -12.60
N ALA A 78 1.84 -2.47 -11.50
CA ALA A 78 2.15 -1.67 -10.33
C ALA A 78 3.46 -2.13 -9.67
N GLU A 79 3.67 -3.43 -9.49
CA GLU A 79 4.88 -4.01 -8.90
C GLU A 79 6.14 -3.66 -9.71
N GLY A 80 6.09 -3.76 -11.03
CA GLY A 80 7.20 -3.37 -11.90
C GLY A 80 7.58 -1.89 -11.74
N ALA A 81 6.59 -1.01 -11.68
CA ALA A 81 6.83 0.42 -11.43
C ALA A 81 7.37 0.68 -10.01
N MET A 82 6.85 -0.01 -8.99
CA MET A 82 7.32 0.12 -7.61
C MET A 82 8.76 -0.39 -7.41
N ASN A 83 9.18 -1.39 -8.19
CA ASN A 83 10.58 -1.83 -8.20
C ASN A 83 11.51 -0.71 -8.70
N GLU A 84 11.13 0.02 -9.75
CA GLU A 84 11.93 1.17 -10.21
C GLU A 84 11.91 2.34 -9.21
N THR A 85 10.76 2.63 -8.61
CA THR A 85 10.69 3.58 -7.49
C THR A 85 11.64 3.19 -6.35
N THR A 86 11.74 1.90 -6.03
CA THR A 86 12.66 1.40 -4.99
C THR A 86 14.12 1.60 -5.37
N ASN A 87 14.50 1.31 -6.62
CA ASN A 87 15.86 1.53 -7.14
C ASN A 87 16.24 3.02 -7.08
N ILE A 88 15.33 3.91 -7.48
CA ILE A 88 15.57 5.36 -7.42
C ILE A 88 15.73 5.83 -5.98
N LEU A 89 14.88 5.39 -5.05
CA LEU A 89 15.00 5.76 -3.63
C LEU A 89 16.31 5.24 -3.00
N GLN A 90 16.78 4.06 -3.42
CA GLN A 90 18.09 3.56 -3.02
C GLN A 90 19.21 4.45 -3.57
N ARG A 91 19.14 4.87 -4.84
CA ARG A 91 20.10 5.81 -5.43
C ARG A 91 20.09 7.17 -4.71
N MET A 92 18.92 7.72 -4.41
CA MET A 92 18.80 8.96 -3.65
C MET A 92 19.44 8.81 -2.26
N ARG A 93 19.25 7.66 -1.60
CA ARG A 93 19.91 7.36 -0.32
C ARG A 93 21.43 7.34 -0.46
N ASP A 94 21.97 6.73 -1.50
CA ASP A 94 23.42 6.71 -1.75
C ASP A 94 23.97 8.13 -1.97
N LEU A 95 23.25 8.96 -2.73
CA LEU A 95 23.59 10.37 -2.94
C LEU A 95 23.52 11.19 -1.64
N SER A 96 22.52 10.95 -0.80
CA SER A 96 22.43 11.58 0.53
C SER A 96 23.60 11.19 1.42
N LEU A 97 23.98 9.90 1.44
CA LEU A 97 25.14 9.41 2.19
C LEU A 97 26.46 9.97 1.64
N GLN A 98 26.59 10.02 0.32
CA GLN A 98 27.73 10.64 -0.35
C GLN A 98 27.83 12.11 0.04
N SER A 99 26.73 12.86 -0.06
CA SER A 99 26.71 14.27 0.34
C SER A 99 27.07 14.42 1.82
N SER A 100 26.59 13.56 2.72
CA SER A 100 26.93 13.65 4.15
C SER A 100 28.43 13.55 4.47
N ASN A 101 29.28 13.11 3.53
CA ASN A 101 30.73 13.09 3.72
C ASN A 101 31.33 14.52 3.75
N GLY A 102 32.01 14.86 4.85
CA GLY A 102 32.60 16.19 5.06
C GLY A 102 33.73 16.57 4.09
N SER A 103 34.25 15.64 3.29
CA SER A 103 35.25 15.94 2.24
C SER A 103 34.66 16.59 0.99
N ASN A 104 33.34 16.51 0.78
CA ASN A 104 32.69 17.09 -0.40
C ASN A 104 32.55 18.60 -0.27
N SER A 105 32.98 19.29 -1.32
CA SER A 105 32.83 20.74 -1.50
C SER A 105 31.37 21.14 -1.70
N LYS A 106 31.07 22.42 -1.49
CA LYS A 106 29.72 22.97 -1.72
C LYS A 106 29.27 22.81 -3.17
N SER A 107 30.17 22.97 -4.14
CA SER A 107 29.85 22.77 -5.57
C SER A 107 29.48 21.33 -5.90
N GLU A 108 30.16 20.35 -5.29
CA GLU A 108 29.83 18.93 -5.48
C GLU A 108 28.47 18.59 -4.88
N ARG A 109 28.14 19.17 -3.71
CA ARG A 109 26.82 19.00 -3.09
C ARG A 109 25.69 19.58 -3.93
N VAL A 110 25.91 20.72 -4.57
CA VAL A 110 24.94 21.31 -5.50
C VAL A 110 24.73 20.38 -6.70
N ALA A 111 25.79 19.80 -7.27
CA ALA A 111 25.66 18.83 -8.37
C ALA A 111 24.92 17.55 -7.93
N ILE A 112 25.19 17.05 -6.70
CA ILE A 112 24.45 15.92 -6.14
C ILE A 112 22.97 16.28 -5.96
N GLN A 113 22.65 17.49 -5.51
CA GLN A 113 21.27 17.96 -5.38
C GLN A 113 20.56 17.99 -6.74
N GLU A 114 21.23 18.44 -7.80
CA GLU A 114 20.66 18.40 -9.17
C GLU A 114 20.31 16.96 -9.59
N GLU A 115 21.16 15.97 -9.26
CA GLU A 115 20.86 14.55 -9.50
C GLU A 115 19.66 14.07 -8.67
N VAL A 116 19.60 14.44 -7.38
CA VAL A 116 18.45 14.13 -6.50
C VAL A 116 17.15 14.73 -7.04
N THR A 117 17.18 15.98 -7.52
CA THR A 117 16.01 16.63 -8.13
C THR A 117 15.57 15.92 -9.40
N ALA A 118 16.50 15.52 -10.29
CA ALA A 118 16.16 14.76 -11.49
C ALA A 118 15.56 13.38 -11.16
N LEU A 119 16.06 12.71 -10.11
CA LEU A 119 15.51 11.46 -9.61
C LEU A 119 14.10 11.65 -9.01
N ASN A 120 13.84 12.77 -8.35
CA ASN A 120 12.51 13.13 -7.86
C ASN A 120 11.51 13.34 -9.00
N ASP A 121 11.92 14.06 -10.05
CA ASP A 121 11.10 14.23 -11.26
C ASP A 121 10.79 12.87 -11.90
N GLU A 122 11.76 11.96 -11.93
CA GLU A 122 11.57 10.61 -12.45
C GLU A 122 10.62 9.76 -11.58
N LEU A 123 10.69 9.86 -10.25
CA LEU A 123 9.72 9.24 -9.35
C LEU A 123 8.29 9.71 -9.64
N ASN A 124 8.09 11.02 -9.76
CA ASN A 124 6.81 11.60 -10.10
C ASN A 124 6.33 11.16 -11.49
N ARG A 125 7.25 11.11 -12.47
CA ARG A 125 6.94 10.62 -13.81
C ARG A 125 6.48 9.17 -13.78
N ILE A 126 7.14 8.28 -13.03
CA ILE A 126 6.73 6.87 -12.88
C ILE A 126 5.34 6.80 -12.26
N ALA A 127 5.10 7.55 -11.18
CA ALA A 127 3.80 7.57 -10.51
C ALA A 127 2.66 8.06 -11.44
N GLU A 128 2.91 9.10 -12.25
CA GLU A 128 1.91 9.68 -13.15
C GLU A 128 1.75 8.93 -14.48
N THR A 129 2.79 8.24 -14.97
CA THR A 129 2.72 7.54 -16.27
C THR A 129 2.24 6.10 -16.15
N THR A 130 2.47 5.43 -15.00
CA THR A 130 2.04 4.04 -14.77
C THR A 130 0.51 3.91 -14.85
N SER A 131 0.04 3.20 -15.88
CA SER A 131 -1.38 3.06 -16.16
C SER A 131 -1.74 1.69 -16.71
N PHE A 132 -2.94 1.23 -16.37
CA PHE A 132 -3.55 0.03 -16.93
C PHE A 132 -4.98 0.32 -17.39
N GLY A 133 -5.31 0.00 -18.64
CA GLY A 133 -6.65 0.26 -19.19
C GLY A 133 -7.07 1.74 -19.16
N GLY A 134 -6.12 2.67 -19.14
CA GLY A 134 -6.36 4.11 -19.02
C GLY A 134 -6.43 4.65 -17.59
N ASN A 135 -6.49 3.78 -16.57
CA ASN A 135 -6.48 4.17 -15.17
C ASN A 135 -5.05 4.32 -14.65
N LYS A 136 -4.75 5.42 -13.97
CA LYS A 136 -3.48 5.63 -13.30
C LYS A 136 -3.42 4.82 -12.01
N LEU A 137 -2.32 4.13 -11.78
CA LEU A 137 -2.23 3.15 -10.69
C LEU A 137 -1.58 3.73 -9.42
N LEU A 138 -0.58 4.62 -9.56
CA LEU A 138 0.34 5.00 -8.48
C LEU A 138 0.33 6.49 -8.13
N ASN A 139 -0.60 7.28 -8.70
CA ASN A 139 -0.72 8.73 -8.43
C ASN A 139 -1.82 9.08 -7.41
N GLY A 140 -2.28 8.09 -6.65
CA GLY A 140 -3.36 8.26 -5.65
C GLY A 140 -4.78 8.24 -6.19
N THR A 141 -5.00 8.36 -7.51
CA THR A 141 -6.37 8.38 -8.08
C THR A 141 -7.03 7.00 -8.12
N TYR A 142 -6.26 5.92 -8.13
CA TYR A 142 -6.77 4.55 -8.17
C TYR A 142 -7.54 4.16 -6.90
N GLY A 143 -7.02 4.54 -5.74
CA GLY A 143 -7.59 4.21 -4.44
C GLY A 143 -7.75 2.70 -4.23
N THR A 144 -8.98 2.29 -3.96
CA THR A 144 -9.34 0.87 -3.74
C THR A 144 -10.28 0.39 -4.84
N ALA A 145 -9.87 -0.66 -5.56
CA ALA A 145 -10.69 -1.33 -6.56
C ALA A 145 -11.15 -2.70 -6.07
N SER A 146 -12.39 -3.07 -6.35
CA SER A 146 -12.94 -4.39 -6.08
C SER A 146 -12.92 -5.26 -7.34
N PHE A 147 -12.32 -6.45 -7.25
CA PHE A 147 -12.33 -7.45 -8.30
C PHE A 147 -13.25 -8.58 -7.91
N GLN A 148 -14.37 -8.73 -8.65
CA GLN A 148 -15.30 -9.84 -8.47
C GLN A 148 -14.66 -11.14 -9.01
N ILE A 149 -14.32 -12.05 -8.09
CA ILE A 149 -13.61 -13.31 -8.37
C ILE A 149 -14.46 -14.56 -8.08
N GLY A 150 -15.73 -14.37 -7.78
CA GLY A 150 -16.68 -15.46 -7.58
C GLY A 150 -17.96 -15.30 -8.39
N ALA A 151 -18.81 -16.32 -8.31
CA ALA A 151 -20.07 -16.37 -9.06
C ALA A 151 -21.20 -15.64 -8.33
N ASP A 152 -21.09 -15.47 -7.01
CA ASP A 152 -22.10 -14.84 -6.17
C ASP A 152 -21.72 -13.40 -5.78
N ASN A 153 -22.72 -12.57 -5.49
CA ASN A 153 -22.49 -11.18 -5.09
C ASN A 153 -21.68 -11.09 -3.79
N GLY A 154 -20.65 -10.25 -3.79
CA GLY A 154 -19.80 -10.02 -2.61
C GLY A 154 -18.55 -10.90 -2.55
N GLU A 155 -18.37 -11.83 -3.48
CA GLU A 155 -17.14 -12.60 -3.65
C GLU A 155 -16.08 -11.77 -4.41
N ALA A 156 -15.56 -10.73 -3.74
CA ALA A 156 -14.60 -9.80 -4.32
C ALA A 156 -13.32 -9.66 -3.49
N VAL A 157 -12.20 -9.44 -4.21
CA VAL A 157 -10.91 -9.07 -3.62
C VAL A 157 -10.73 -7.56 -3.76
N MET A 158 -10.39 -6.89 -2.66
CA MET A 158 -10.08 -5.47 -2.64
C MET A 158 -8.59 -5.28 -2.87
N LEU A 159 -8.22 -4.53 -3.91
CA LEU A 159 -6.85 -4.10 -4.16
C LEU A 159 -6.76 -2.60 -3.91
N THR A 160 -5.93 -2.22 -2.94
CA THR A 160 -5.64 -0.82 -2.64
C THR A 160 -4.26 -0.46 -3.14
N LEU A 161 -4.16 0.53 -4.01
CA LEU A 161 -2.90 1.12 -4.44
C LEU A 161 -2.76 2.52 -3.84
N LYS A 162 -1.63 2.77 -3.19
CA LYS A 162 -1.33 4.07 -2.58
C LYS A 162 -0.66 5.00 -3.59
N ASP A 163 -0.67 6.28 -3.25
CA ASP A 163 0.07 7.30 -3.98
C ASP A 163 1.58 7.21 -3.70
N MET A 164 2.37 7.16 -4.76
CA MET A 164 3.83 7.01 -4.76
C MET A 164 4.54 8.26 -5.29
N ARG A 165 3.84 9.40 -5.44
CA ARG A 165 4.47 10.68 -5.80
C ARG A 165 5.39 11.18 -4.69
N SER A 166 6.49 11.85 -5.05
CA SER A 166 7.47 12.39 -4.10
C SER A 166 6.90 13.52 -3.23
N ASP A 167 5.86 14.20 -3.69
CA ASP A 167 5.14 15.27 -2.98
C ASP A 167 4.06 14.74 -2.02
N ASN A 168 3.80 13.43 -2.01
CA ASN A 168 2.85 12.83 -1.10
C ASN A 168 3.35 12.88 0.35
N GLY A 169 2.52 13.39 1.25
CA GLY A 169 2.80 13.43 2.69
C GLY A 169 3.09 12.05 3.31
N GLN A 170 2.56 10.95 2.75
CA GLN A 170 2.89 9.60 3.23
C GLN A 170 4.33 9.17 2.90
N MET A 171 4.95 9.79 1.89
CA MET A 171 6.37 9.60 1.56
C MET A 171 7.27 10.56 2.35
N GLY A 172 6.77 11.14 3.43
CA GLY A 172 7.46 12.16 4.22
C GLY A 172 7.26 12.04 5.73
N GLY A 173 7.39 13.17 6.41
CA GLY A 173 7.27 13.30 7.85
C GLY A 173 7.18 14.75 8.30
N SER A 174 7.04 14.94 9.60
CA SER A 174 7.11 16.25 10.24
C SER A 174 8.55 16.51 10.69
N SER A 175 9.11 17.66 10.32
CA SER A 175 10.40 18.14 10.83
C SER A 175 10.18 19.21 11.90
N TYR A 176 10.90 19.07 13.00
CA TYR A 176 10.92 19.98 14.14
C TYR A 176 12.31 20.54 14.29
N GLN A 177 12.44 21.85 14.45
CA GLN A 177 13.73 22.52 14.59
C GLN A 177 13.76 23.37 15.86
N ALA A 178 14.93 23.44 16.48
CA ALA A 178 15.19 24.32 17.61
C ALA A 178 15.14 25.79 17.15
N ALA A 179 14.50 26.63 17.95
CA ALA A 179 14.34 28.06 17.65
C ALA A 179 15.69 28.79 17.57
N ASN A 180 16.66 28.40 18.40
CA ASN A 180 17.98 29.00 18.44
C ASN A 180 19.06 27.95 18.12
N ALA A 181 20.09 28.40 17.40
CA ALA A 181 21.33 27.65 17.31
C ALA A 181 21.94 27.48 18.70
N LYS A 182 22.33 26.26 19.05
CA LYS A 182 23.13 25.98 20.23
C LYS A 182 24.56 25.75 19.73
N ASP A 183 25.48 26.58 20.20
CA ASP A 183 26.88 26.48 19.81
C ASP A 183 27.54 25.25 20.45
N LYS A 184 28.83 25.05 20.15
CA LYS A 184 29.62 23.92 20.67
C LYS A 184 29.86 23.98 22.18
N ASP A 185 29.53 25.12 22.81
CA ASP A 185 29.75 25.38 24.24
C ASP A 185 28.45 25.17 25.05
N TRP A 186 27.30 25.02 24.37
CA TRP A 186 26.07 24.63 25.02
C TRP A 186 26.18 23.22 25.58
N THR A 187 25.80 23.07 26.85
CA THR A 187 25.70 21.79 27.53
C THR A 187 24.38 21.68 28.28
N VAL A 188 23.92 20.45 28.48
CA VAL A 188 22.73 20.19 29.29
C VAL A 188 22.99 20.61 30.75
N GLU A 189 22.22 21.60 31.23
CA GLU A 189 22.31 22.10 32.60
C GLU A 189 21.78 21.09 33.64
N ALA A 190 22.39 21.09 34.82
CA ALA A 190 21.96 20.30 35.98
C ALA A 190 20.47 20.58 36.32
N GLY A 191 19.64 19.53 36.34
CA GLY A 191 18.22 19.62 36.66
C GLY A 191 17.31 20.12 35.52
N LYS A 192 17.87 20.48 34.36
CA LYS A 192 17.12 20.77 33.12
C LYS A 192 17.38 19.71 32.04
N ASN A 193 17.39 18.44 32.43
CA ASN A 193 17.88 17.35 31.58
C ASN A 193 16.78 16.40 31.07
N GLN A 194 15.49 16.76 31.20
CA GLN A 194 14.37 15.94 30.73
C GLN A 194 13.75 16.53 29.46
N LEU A 195 13.66 15.70 28.42
CA LEU A 195 12.91 15.94 27.18
C LEU A 195 11.87 14.82 27.04
N ASP A 196 10.60 15.18 27.12
CA ASP A 196 9.51 14.24 26.89
C ASP A 196 9.01 14.41 25.46
N VAL A 197 8.97 13.32 24.71
CA VAL A 197 8.45 13.27 23.33
C VAL A 197 7.13 12.53 23.37
N LYS A 198 6.02 13.25 23.21
CA LYS A 198 4.68 12.67 23.08
C LYS A 198 4.33 12.57 21.60
N LEU A 199 3.97 11.37 21.17
CA LEU A 199 3.62 11.07 19.80
C LEU A 199 2.49 10.03 19.75
N THR A 200 1.74 10.00 18.66
CA THR A 200 0.74 8.96 18.41
C THR A 200 1.28 8.02 17.34
N ASP A 201 1.29 6.71 17.61
CA ASP A 201 1.65 5.72 16.59
C ASP A 201 0.55 5.64 15.52
N ASN A 202 0.86 5.07 14.36
CA ASN A 202 -0.08 4.82 13.27
C ASN A 202 -1.25 3.89 13.67
N ALA A 203 -1.12 3.19 14.80
CA ALA A 203 -2.18 2.42 15.45
C ALA A 203 -3.14 3.27 16.32
N GLY A 204 -2.92 4.59 16.42
CA GLY A 204 -3.72 5.50 17.24
C GLY A 204 -3.40 5.46 18.73
N VAL A 205 -2.28 4.82 19.12
CA VAL A 205 -1.85 4.72 20.52
C VAL A 205 -0.92 5.88 20.85
N GLU A 206 -1.26 6.66 21.87
CA GLU A 206 -0.36 7.69 22.40
C GLU A 206 0.81 7.05 23.14
N GLN A 207 2.02 7.51 22.83
CA GLN A 207 3.26 7.11 23.49
C GLN A 207 4.01 8.35 23.93
N THR A 208 4.48 8.32 25.18
CA THR A 208 5.34 9.36 25.73
C THR A 208 6.69 8.73 26.06
N PHE A 209 7.74 9.24 25.43
CA PHE A 209 9.11 8.84 25.70
C PHE A 209 9.80 9.92 26.52
N SER A 210 10.14 9.59 27.76
CA SER A 210 10.93 10.47 28.63
C SER A 210 12.42 10.22 28.40
N ILE A 211 13.08 11.19 27.77
CA ILE A 211 14.50 11.19 27.46
C ILE A 211 15.22 12.02 28.52
N THR A 212 15.99 11.35 29.38
CA THR A 212 16.83 12.02 30.38
C THR A 212 18.26 12.15 29.85
N ALA A 213 18.58 13.31 29.30
CA ALA A 213 19.93 13.63 28.82
C ALA A 213 20.93 13.65 29.99
N LYS A 214 22.22 13.37 29.72
CA LYS A 214 23.24 13.49 30.78
C LYS A 214 23.67 14.93 30.90
N GLU A 215 23.92 15.35 32.14
CA GLU A 215 24.48 16.66 32.43
C GLU A 215 25.85 16.80 31.75
N GLY A 216 26.07 17.92 31.08
CA GLY A 216 27.31 18.17 30.34
C GLY A 216 27.35 17.62 28.91
N ASP A 217 26.33 16.88 28.44
CA ASP A 217 26.25 16.44 27.05
C ASP A 217 26.08 17.67 26.12
N ASP A 218 26.77 17.66 24.98
CA ASP A 218 26.60 18.67 23.93
C ASP A 218 25.35 18.38 23.04
N VAL A 219 24.97 19.32 22.18
CA VAL A 219 23.78 19.18 21.31
C VAL A 219 23.88 17.99 20.35
N GLU A 220 25.10 17.61 19.94
CA GLU A 220 25.34 16.48 19.03
C GLU A 220 25.23 15.13 19.78
N GLU A 221 25.71 15.08 21.03
CA GLU A 221 25.54 13.96 21.96
C GLU A 221 24.07 13.77 22.35
N LEU A 222 23.34 14.85 22.60
CA LEU A 222 21.91 14.82 22.84
C LEU A 222 21.13 14.24 21.64
N ALA A 223 21.43 14.69 20.42
CA ALA A 223 20.81 14.15 19.20
C ALA A 223 21.06 12.63 19.06
N THR A 224 22.27 12.19 19.39
CA THR A 224 22.65 10.78 19.39
C THR A 224 21.89 10.00 20.47
N TYR A 225 21.72 10.59 21.65
CA TYR A 225 20.96 9.97 22.73
C TYR A 225 19.47 9.83 22.38
N ILE A 226 18.86 10.84 21.75
CA ILE A 226 17.48 10.78 21.25
C ILE A 226 17.32 9.63 20.23
N ASN A 227 18.25 9.52 19.28
CA ASN A 227 18.26 8.44 18.29
C ASN A 227 18.43 7.04 18.89
N GLY A 228 19.06 6.93 20.06
CA GLY A 228 19.25 5.67 20.77
C GLY A 228 18.07 5.26 21.65
N GLN A 229 17.23 6.20 22.08
CA GLN A 229 16.08 5.92 22.94
C GLN A 229 14.82 5.53 22.15
N THR A 230 14.67 6.04 20.93
CA THR A 230 13.47 5.79 20.13
C THR A 230 13.80 5.55 18.67
N ASP A 231 13.03 4.65 18.03
CA ASP A 231 13.09 4.41 16.59
C ASP A 231 12.05 5.20 15.79
N MET A 232 11.20 5.96 16.49
CA MET A 232 10.06 6.67 15.91
C MET A 232 10.45 8.08 15.44
N VAL A 233 11.39 8.72 16.14
CA VAL A 233 11.96 9.99 15.72
C VAL A 233 13.45 9.84 15.43
N LYS A 234 13.95 10.67 14.52
CA LYS A 234 15.38 10.77 14.23
C LYS A 234 15.85 12.20 14.42
N ALA A 235 16.78 12.42 15.33
CA ALA A 235 17.36 13.71 15.62
C ALA A 235 18.68 13.91 14.85
N SER A 236 19.01 15.15 14.51
CA SER A 236 20.24 15.57 13.85
C SER A 236 20.55 17.03 14.20
N VAL A 237 21.75 17.52 13.92
CA VAL A 237 22.13 18.93 14.14
C VAL A 237 22.50 19.57 12.81
N THR A 238 21.91 20.72 12.47
CA THR A 238 22.23 21.43 11.22
C THR A 238 23.64 22.04 11.25
N GLU A 239 24.17 22.49 10.10
CA GLU A 239 25.46 23.20 10.04
C GLU A 239 25.47 24.47 10.91
N GLU A 240 24.31 25.07 11.14
CA GLU A 240 24.11 26.24 11.99
C GLU A 240 24.05 25.89 13.50
N GLY A 241 24.16 24.61 13.89
CA GLY A 241 24.10 24.18 15.29
C GLY A 241 22.67 24.09 15.85
N LYS A 242 21.64 24.01 15.01
CA LYS A 242 20.25 23.82 15.47
C LYS A 242 19.95 22.34 15.56
N LEU A 243 19.36 21.91 16.69
CA LEU A 243 18.82 20.56 16.81
C LEU A 243 17.56 20.44 15.93
N GLN A 244 17.53 19.39 15.14
CA GLN A 244 16.42 18.99 14.28
C GLN A 244 15.93 17.61 14.72
N VAL A 245 14.61 17.38 14.68
CA VAL A 245 13.99 16.09 14.91
C VAL A 245 13.00 15.80 13.80
N PHE A 246 13.18 14.68 13.11
CA PHE A 246 12.32 14.20 12.05
C PHE A 246 11.45 13.04 12.54
N ALA A 247 10.14 13.15 12.34
CA ALA A 247 9.17 12.10 12.64
C ALA A 247 8.52 11.65 11.33
N GLY A 248 8.80 10.41 10.90
CA GLY A 248 8.27 9.89 9.64
C GLY A 248 6.80 9.48 9.76
N ASN A 249 5.99 9.87 8.77
CA ASN A 249 4.54 9.58 8.74
C ASN A 249 4.21 8.08 8.61
N ASN A 250 5.21 7.24 8.29
CA ASN A 250 5.07 5.78 8.32
C ASN A 250 4.96 5.22 9.75
N LYS A 251 5.52 5.92 10.75
CA LYS A 251 5.58 5.46 12.16
C LYS A 251 4.82 6.37 13.12
N VAL A 252 4.68 7.65 12.79
CA VAL A 252 4.02 8.63 13.63
C VAL A 252 2.80 9.16 12.91
N ALA A 253 1.65 9.12 13.57
CA ALA A 253 0.43 9.75 13.12
C ALA A 253 0.29 11.12 13.78
N GLY A 254 0.19 12.16 12.96
CA GLY A 254 -0.01 13.53 13.43
C GLY A 254 1.26 14.21 13.93
N ASP A 255 1.07 15.24 14.74
CA ASP A 255 2.17 16.06 15.23
C ASP A 255 2.76 15.48 16.52
N VAL A 256 4.09 15.55 16.62
CA VAL A 256 4.86 15.27 17.82
C VAL A 256 4.84 16.50 18.73
N GLU A 257 4.50 16.26 19.99
CA GLU A 257 4.58 17.26 21.06
C GLU A 257 5.87 17.03 21.86
N PHE A 258 6.63 18.11 22.08
CA PHE A 258 7.79 18.10 22.96
C PHE A 258 7.43 18.80 24.26
N SER A 259 7.75 18.18 25.40
CA SER A 259 7.58 18.75 26.74
C SER A 259 8.80 18.46 27.62
N GLY A 260 8.80 18.89 28.88
CA GLY A 260 9.94 18.73 29.79
C GLY A 260 10.83 19.97 29.91
N SER A 261 11.83 19.87 30.79
CA SER A 261 12.69 20.99 31.20
C SER A 261 13.69 21.44 30.13
N LEU A 262 14.05 20.57 29.17
CA LEU A 262 14.87 20.93 28.00
C LEU A 262 14.11 21.66 26.90
N THR A 263 12.80 21.44 26.81
CA THR A 263 12.00 21.95 25.69
C THR A 263 11.93 23.48 25.69
N SER A 264 11.89 24.11 26.86
CA SER A 264 11.91 25.57 26.98
C SER A 264 13.25 26.19 26.58
N ASP A 265 14.35 25.47 26.71
CA ASP A 265 15.69 25.95 26.34
C ASP A 265 16.02 25.69 24.86
N LEU A 266 15.62 24.53 24.32
CA LEU A 266 15.81 24.18 22.92
C LEU A 266 14.78 24.88 22.00
N GLY A 267 13.56 25.11 22.50
CA GLY A 267 12.49 25.73 21.73
C GLY A 267 12.14 24.95 20.46
N LEU A 268 12.01 23.62 20.56
CA LEU A 268 11.64 22.76 19.42
C LEU A 268 10.23 23.11 18.94
N ALA A 269 10.14 23.63 17.72
CA ALA A 269 8.88 23.94 17.07
C ALA A 269 8.78 23.22 15.73
N LYS A 270 7.55 22.98 15.29
CA LYS A 270 7.30 22.40 13.97
C LYS A 270 7.83 23.35 12.90
N SER A 271 8.82 22.88 12.14
CA SER A 271 9.40 23.63 11.03
C SER A 271 8.58 23.46 9.74
N GLY A 272 7.88 22.33 9.59
CA GLY A 272 7.05 22.04 8.43
C GLY A 272 6.90 20.54 8.18
N ASN A 273 6.09 20.20 7.19
CA ASN A 273 6.02 18.85 6.65
C ASN A 273 7.07 18.73 5.55
N VAL A 274 7.86 17.66 5.60
CA VAL A 274 8.95 17.38 4.66
C VAL A 274 8.62 16.08 3.94
N THR A 275 8.67 16.07 2.62
CA THR A 275 8.50 14.89 1.77
C THR A 275 9.81 14.56 1.04
N VAL A 276 9.81 13.47 0.27
CA VAL A 276 10.96 13.10 -0.58
C VAL A 276 11.28 14.21 -1.59
N ASP A 277 10.27 14.97 -2.04
CA ASP A 277 10.47 16.13 -2.91
C ASP A 277 11.32 17.24 -2.27
N SER A 278 11.13 17.48 -0.98
CA SER A 278 11.83 18.51 -0.22
C SER A 278 13.18 18.07 0.36
N ILE A 279 13.76 16.97 -0.13
CA ILE A 279 15.09 16.52 0.30
C ILE A 279 16.13 17.53 -0.18
N ASP A 280 16.80 18.16 0.78
CA ASP A 280 17.95 19.03 0.57
C ASP A 280 19.23 18.33 1.08
N VAL A 281 20.13 18.01 0.17
CA VAL A 281 21.46 17.44 0.45
C VAL A 281 22.57 18.46 0.26
N THR A 282 22.27 19.76 0.16
CA THR A 282 23.29 20.81 0.00
C THR A 282 24.03 21.13 1.29
N SER A 283 23.45 20.81 2.45
CA SER A 283 24.04 21.00 3.78
C SER A 283 24.29 19.68 4.52
N VAL A 284 25.32 19.62 5.37
CA VAL A 284 25.59 18.47 6.25
C VAL A 284 24.83 18.61 7.57
N GLU A 285 23.92 17.70 7.82
CA GLU A 285 23.45 17.46 9.18
C GLU A 285 24.44 16.57 9.92
N ARG A 286 24.92 17.04 11.07
CA ARG A 286 25.90 16.35 11.91
C ARG A 286 25.20 15.54 12.99
N LEU A 287 25.66 14.31 13.15
CA LEU A 287 25.48 13.51 14.36
C LEU A 287 26.85 13.36 15.01
N SER A 288 26.92 13.34 16.34
CA SER A 288 28.18 13.15 17.06
C SER A 288 28.79 11.80 16.67
N GLY A 289 29.69 11.82 15.68
CA GLY A 289 30.67 10.76 15.53
C GLY A 289 31.51 10.83 16.77
N LYS A 290 31.45 9.80 17.64
CA LYS A 290 32.33 9.62 18.80
C LYS A 290 33.66 10.27 18.46
N LYS A 291 34.00 11.37 19.16
CA LYS A 291 35.32 11.97 19.08
C LYS A 291 36.30 10.82 19.33
N CYS A 292 36.89 10.26 18.28
CA CYS A 292 38.10 9.48 18.39
C CYS A 292 39.14 10.49 18.85
N LYS A 293 39.16 10.72 20.18
CA LYS A 293 40.30 11.27 20.88
C LYS A 293 41.42 10.27 20.60
N PHE A 294 42.25 10.57 19.61
CA PHE A 294 43.59 10.03 19.52
C PHE A 294 44.42 10.61 20.67
#